data_AF-A0A538DQF4-F1
#
_entry.id   AF-A0A538DQF4-F1
#
_cell.length_a   1.000
_cell.length_b   1.000
_cell.length_c   1.000
_cell.angle_alpha   90.00
_cell.angle_beta   90.00
_cell.angle_gamma   90.00
#
_symmetry.space_group_name_H-M   'P 1'
#
loop_
_entity.id
_entity.type
_entity.pdbx_description
1 polymer ?
#
loop_
_entity_poly.entity_id
_entity_poly.type
_entity_poly.pdbx_seq_one_letter_code
_entity_poly.pdbx_strand_id
1 'polypeptide(L)'
;MGLTPVEIRHLQPAKTLIRGYSRTAVDHLLDEIVVSFEDVWRERADFADKIDQLEADLVRYRELEALLRTTLVSAEKSAVTLKEQAGKEADLIVEEARAEARSITRGARADHDRLLAEVRRMRSLLRAALAAVEDDAPTQDAEAA
;
A
#
# COMPACT_ATOMS: atom_id res chain seq x y z
N MET A 1 24.02 0.23 48.17
CA MET A 1 24.56 -1.04 48.70
C MET A 1 24.08 -1.17 50.12
N GLY A 2 23.30 -2.21 50.40
CA GLY A 2 22.77 -2.54 51.72
C GLY A 2 23.20 -3.94 52.10
N LEU A 3 23.11 -4.26 53.38
CA LEU A 3 23.45 -5.59 53.91
C LEU A 3 22.56 -6.66 53.27
N THR A 4 23.17 -7.77 52.89
CA THR A 4 22.45 -8.99 52.48
C THR A 4 21.89 -9.69 53.71
N PRO A 5 20.82 -10.50 53.59
CA PRO A 5 20.29 -11.25 54.72
C PRO A 5 21.35 -12.16 55.37
N VAL A 6 22.26 -12.70 54.55
CA VAL A 6 23.41 -13.50 55.01
C VAL A 6 24.36 -12.65 55.85
N GLU A 7 24.69 -11.42 55.44
CA GLU A 7 25.54 -10.51 56.23
C GLU A 7 24.89 -10.11 57.56
N ILE A 8 23.56 -9.91 57.58
CA ILE A 8 22.82 -9.59 58.81
C ILE A 8 22.87 -10.77 59.79
N ARG A 9 22.78 -12.02 59.32
CA ARG A 9 22.90 -13.21 60.17
C ARG A 9 24.28 -13.35 60.82
N HIS A 10 25.33 -12.81 60.21
CA HIS A 10 26.69 -12.84 60.75
C HIS A 10 27.05 -11.59 61.58
N LEU A 11 26.13 -10.63 61.73
CA LEU A 11 26.36 -9.44 62.53
C LEU A 11 26.41 -9.83 64.01
N GLN A 12 27.53 -9.56 64.69
CA GLN A 12 27.62 -9.72 66.14
C GLN A 12 27.79 -8.35 66.81
N PRO A 13 26.76 -7.87 67.55
CA PRO A 13 26.87 -6.63 68.30
C PRO A 13 27.98 -6.71 69.35
N ALA A 14 28.73 -5.63 69.53
CA ALA A 14 29.79 -5.57 70.53
C ALA A 14 29.24 -5.77 71.95
N LYS A 15 29.92 -6.58 72.77
CA LYS A 15 29.54 -6.80 74.18
C LYS A 15 29.75 -5.52 74.99
N THR A 16 28.68 -4.96 75.56
CA THR A 16 28.75 -3.77 76.42
C THR A 16 28.57 -4.15 77.88
N LEU A 17 29.45 -3.66 78.77
CA LEU A 17 29.47 -4.02 80.20
C LEU A 17 28.55 -3.15 81.08
N ILE A 18 28.02 -2.02 80.57
CA ILE A 18 27.20 -1.06 81.35
C ILE A 18 26.08 -0.51 80.45
N ARG A 19 24.80 -0.62 80.89
CA ARG A 19 23.60 -0.05 80.21
C ARG A 19 23.41 -0.44 78.73
N GLY A 20 23.74 -1.68 78.34
CA GLY A 20 23.50 -2.19 76.98
C GLY A 20 22.10 -2.77 76.75
N TYR A 21 21.75 -2.97 75.48
CA TYR A 21 20.53 -3.71 75.11
C TYR A 21 20.63 -5.19 75.49
N SER A 22 19.48 -5.81 75.78
CA SER A 22 19.40 -7.25 76.04
C SER A 22 19.83 -8.03 74.80
N ARG A 23 20.87 -8.87 74.93
CA ARG A 23 21.41 -9.65 73.82
C ARG A 23 20.35 -10.55 73.18
N THR A 24 19.53 -11.23 73.98
CA THR A 24 18.45 -12.09 73.49
C THR A 24 17.39 -11.31 72.72
N ALA A 25 17.07 -10.09 73.16
CA ALA A 25 16.10 -9.24 72.45
C ALA A 25 16.67 -8.72 71.12
N VAL A 26 17.97 -8.38 71.09
CA VAL A 26 18.67 -7.96 69.87
C VAL A 26 18.80 -9.13 68.88
N ASP A 27 19.15 -10.32 69.35
CA ASP A 27 19.26 -11.51 68.51
C ASP A 27 17.91 -11.85 67.86
N HIS A 28 16.80 -11.82 68.62
CA HIS A 28 15.45 -12.04 68.08
C HIS A 28 15.05 -10.98 67.05
N LEU A 29 15.39 -9.71 67.30
CA LEU A 29 15.14 -8.63 66.36
C LEU A 29 15.95 -8.81 65.08
N LEU A 30 17.21 -9.23 65.18
CA LEU A 30 18.05 -9.50 64.01
C LEU A 30 17.48 -10.66 63.19
N ASP A 31 16.96 -11.72 63.84
CA ASP A 31 16.29 -12.83 63.15
C ASP A 31 15.04 -12.36 62.39
N GLU A 32 14.18 -11.53 63.01
CA GLU A 32 13.03 -10.92 62.33
C GLU A 32 13.44 -10.04 61.14
N ILE A 33 14.50 -9.24 61.31
CA ILE A 33 15.04 -8.40 60.24
C ILE A 33 15.57 -9.26 59.09
N VAL A 34 16.25 -10.38 59.38
CA VAL A 34 16.75 -11.30 58.34
C VAL A 34 15.59 -11.81 57.50
N VAL A 35 14.52 -12.32 58.12
CA VAL A 35 13.35 -12.84 57.40
C VAL A 35 12.71 -11.76 56.53
N SER A 36 12.49 -10.56 57.08
CA SER A 36 11.92 -9.45 56.30
C SER A 36 12.85 -9.03 55.15
N PHE A 37 14.16 -9.04 55.34
CA PHE A 37 15.12 -8.72 54.29
C PHE A 37 15.16 -9.81 53.21
N GLU A 38 15.06 -11.09 53.56
CA GLU A 38 15.00 -12.19 52.59
C GLU A 38 13.80 -12.00 51.64
N ASP A 39 12.63 -11.66 52.18
CA ASP A 39 11.43 -11.39 51.37
C ASP A 39 11.61 -10.19 50.43
N VAL A 40 12.12 -9.06 50.95
CA VAL A 40 12.38 -7.86 50.14
C VAL A 40 13.42 -8.13 49.04
N TRP A 41 14.47 -8.89 49.35
CA TRP A 41 15.49 -9.26 48.36
C TRP A 41 14.93 -10.17 47.27
N ARG A 42 14.03 -11.10 47.63
CA ARG A 42 13.34 -11.95 46.66
C ARG A 42 12.44 -11.11 45.74
N GLU A 43 11.59 -10.26 46.32
CA GLU A 43 10.72 -9.37 45.54
C GLU A 43 11.52 -8.44 44.62
N ARG A 44 12.66 -7.92 45.10
CA ARG A 44 13.56 -7.10 44.28
C ARG A 44 14.10 -7.87 43.07
N ALA A 45 14.48 -9.14 43.26
CA ALA A 45 14.94 -9.99 42.16
C ALA A 45 13.80 -10.24 41.16
N ASP A 46 12.62 -10.61 41.65
CA ASP A 46 11.43 -10.84 40.82
C ASP A 46 11.05 -9.58 40.00
N PHE A 47 11.14 -8.40 40.61
CA PHE A 47 10.89 -7.13 39.92
C PHE A 47 11.98 -6.80 38.90
N ALA A 48 13.25 -7.07 39.20
CA ALA A 48 14.34 -6.85 38.25
C ALA A 48 14.14 -7.71 37.00
N ASP A 49 13.86 -9.01 37.16
CA ASP A 49 13.58 -9.92 36.06
C ASP A 49 12.36 -9.46 35.23
N LYS A 50 11.32 -8.96 35.90
CA LYS A 50 10.13 -8.42 35.23
C LYS A 50 10.43 -7.14 34.45
N ILE A 51 11.26 -6.25 34.99
CA ILE A 51 11.69 -5.04 34.30
C ILE A 51 12.47 -5.42 33.04
N ASP A 52 13.44 -6.32 33.14
CA ASP A 52 14.24 -6.76 32.00
C ASP A 52 13.36 -7.37 30.90
N GLN A 53 12.37 -8.19 31.27
CA GLN A 53 11.39 -8.74 30.32
C GLN A 53 10.55 -7.64 29.64
N LEU A 54 10.04 -6.68 30.42
CA LEU A 54 9.23 -5.58 29.89
C LEU A 54 10.04 -4.66 28.98
N GLU A 55 11.30 -4.41 29.30
CA GLU A 55 12.21 -3.63 28.47
C GLU A 55 12.49 -4.33 27.13
N ALA A 56 12.73 -5.64 27.15
CA ALA A 56 12.89 -6.44 25.93
C ALA A 56 11.63 -6.41 25.05
N ASP A 57 10.44 -6.56 25.65
CA ASP A 57 9.18 -6.45 24.93
C ASP A 57 8.96 -5.05 24.34
N LEU A 58 9.33 -4.01 25.08
CA LEU A 58 9.21 -2.63 24.64
C LEU A 58 10.11 -2.32 23.45
N VAL A 59 11.34 -2.84 23.43
CA VAL A 59 12.24 -2.74 22.26
C VAL A 59 11.58 -3.42 21.05
N ARG A 60 11.09 -4.65 21.21
CA ARG A 60 10.40 -5.40 20.14
C ARG A 60 9.18 -4.64 19.60
N TYR A 61 8.38 -4.04 20.47
CA TYR A 61 7.22 -3.25 20.03
C TYR A 61 7.63 -1.96 19.28
N ARG A 62 8.70 -1.29 19.70
CA ARG A 62 9.24 -0.12 18.98
C ARG A 62 9.74 -0.48 17.58
N GLU A 63 10.43 -1.61 17.45
CA GLU A 63 10.88 -2.11 16.15
C GLU A 63 9.70 -2.46 15.24
N LEU A 64 8.68 -3.13 15.77
CA LEU A 64 7.45 -3.45 15.05
C LEU A 64 6.71 -2.17 14.61
N GLU A 65 6.61 -1.18 15.49
CA GLU A 65 5.99 0.11 15.16
C GLU A 65 6.75 0.83 14.04
N ALA A 66 8.08 0.84 14.10
CA ALA A 66 8.92 1.45 13.07
C ALA A 66 8.75 0.74 11.71
N LEU A 67 8.69 -0.59 11.71
CA LEU A 67 8.40 -1.37 10.51
C LEU A 67 7.02 -1.05 9.95
N LEU A 68 5.97 -1.07 10.79
CA LEU A 68 4.60 -0.74 10.38
C LEU A 68 4.49 0.65 9.76
N ARG A 69 5.11 1.66 10.39
CA ARG A 69 5.15 3.03 9.84
C ARG A 69 5.82 3.06 8.47
N THR A 70 6.95 2.38 8.32
CA THR A 70 7.68 2.31 7.05
C THR A 70 6.87 1.61 5.96
N THR A 71 6.23 0.49 6.30
CA THR A 71 5.34 -0.25 5.39
C THR A 71 4.15 0.59 4.97
N LEU A 72 3.51 1.31 5.91
CA LEU A 72 2.36 2.16 5.60
C LEU A 72 2.72 3.29 4.64
N VAL A 73 3.83 3.99 4.90
CA VAL A 73 4.33 5.05 4.01
C VAL A 73 4.69 4.49 2.63
N SER A 74 5.30 3.31 2.57
CA SER A 74 5.61 2.64 1.30
C SER A 74 4.35 2.25 0.53
N ALA A 75 3.35 1.71 1.21
CA ALA A 75 2.05 1.36 0.63
C ALA A 75 1.33 2.60 0.09
N GLU A 76 1.32 3.71 0.84
CA GLU A 76 0.74 4.98 0.40
C GLU A 76 1.42 5.51 -0.87
N LYS A 77 2.76 5.56 -0.88
CA LYS A 77 3.54 5.96 -2.06
C LYS A 77 3.25 5.08 -3.27
N SER A 78 3.15 3.76 -3.05
CA SER A 78 2.83 2.80 -4.12
C SER A 78 1.41 3.02 -4.65
N ALA A 79 0.44 3.28 -3.78
CA ALA A 79 -0.94 3.57 -4.18
C ALA A 79 -1.05 4.87 -5.00
N VAL A 80 -0.33 5.93 -4.59
CA VAL A 80 -0.27 7.19 -5.35
C VAL A 80 0.37 6.96 -6.72
N THR A 81 1.50 6.26 -6.77
CA THR A 81 2.19 5.94 -8.03
C THR A 81 1.31 5.14 -8.97
N LEU A 82 0.61 4.12 -8.45
CA LEU A 82 -0.32 3.30 -9.22
C LEU A 82 -1.49 4.13 -9.78
N LYS A 83 -2.04 5.04 -8.96
CA LYS A 83 -3.11 5.94 -9.40
C LYS A 83 -2.64 6.88 -10.52
N GLU A 84 -1.44 7.44 -10.41
CA GLU A 84 -0.86 8.29 -11.45
C GLU A 84 -0.58 7.52 -12.74
N GLN A 85 -0.06 6.30 -12.64
CA GLN A 85 0.17 5.42 -13.79
C GLN A 85 -1.15 5.06 -14.49
N ALA A 86 -2.15 4.62 -13.73
CA ALA A 86 -3.47 4.31 -14.26
C ALA A 86 -4.13 5.52 -14.94
N GLY A 87 -3.95 6.72 -14.38
CA GLY A 87 -4.43 7.97 -15.00
C GLY A 87 -3.76 8.22 -16.36
N LYS A 88 -2.43 8.12 -16.43
CA LYS A 88 -1.68 8.29 -17.68
C LYS A 88 -2.05 7.23 -18.72
N GLU A 89 -2.22 5.99 -18.31
CA GLU A 89 -2.61 4.89 -19.19
C GLU A 89 -4.03 5.09 -19.72
N ALA A 90 -4.97 5.53 -18.88
CA ALA A 90 -6.32 5.89 -19.31
C ALA A 90 -6.31 7.03 -20.33
N ASP A 91 -5.53 8.08 -20.11
CA ASP A 91 -5.39 9.19 -21.06
C ASP A 91 -4.81 8.72 -22.41
N LEU A 92 -3.81 7.84 -22.39
CA LEU A 92 -3.23 7.24 -23.60
C LEU A 92 -4.26 6.39 -24.36
N ILE A 93 -5.01 5.53 -23.66
CA ILE A 93 -6.07 4.71 -24.27
C ILE A 93 -7.11 5.60 -24.94
N VAL A 94 -7.52 6.69 -24.28
CA VAL A 94 -8.50 7.63 -24.84
C VAL A 94 -7.95 8.33 -26.08
N GLU A 95 -6.70 8.76 -26.07
CA GLU A 95 -6.07 9.40 -27.24
C GLU A 95 -5.88 8.43 -28.41
N GLU A 96 -5.48 7.19 -28.15
CA GLU A 96 -5.39 6.13 -29.16
C GLU A 96 -6.77 5.83 -29.77
N ALA A 97 -7.79 5.63 -28.94
CA ALA A 97 -9.15 5.40 -29.40
C ALA A 97 -9.68 6.57 -30.25
N ARG A 98 -9.39 7.81 -29.87
CA ARG A 98 -9.73 9.00 -30.66
C ARG A 98 -8.97 9.03 -31.99
N ALA A 99 -7.69 8.68 -32.00
CA ALA A 99 -6.87 8.63 -33.21
C ALA A 99 -7.39 7.56 -34.19
N GLU A 100 -7.72 6.39 -33.68
CA GLU A 100 -8.30 5.28 -34.44
C GLU A 100 -9.67 5.67 -35.00
N ALA A 101 -10.58 6.22 -34.18
CA ALA A 101 -11.89 6.69 -34.63
C ALA A 101 -11.78 7.74 -35.75
N ARG A 102 -10.83 8.69 -35.63
CA ARG A 102 -10.53 9.65 -36.70
C ARG A 102 -10.02 8.96 -37.97
N SER A 103 -9.18 7.94 -37.83
CA SER A 103 -8.67 7.14 -38.95
C SER A 103 -9.79 6.42 -39.69
N ILE A 104 -10.64 5.69 -38.95
CA ILE A 104 -11.80 4.97 -39.46
C ILE A 104 -12.74 5.95 -40.19
N THR A 105 -13.03 7.10 -39.56
CA THR A 105 -13.93 8.11 -40.16
C THR A 105 -13.36 8.67 -41.47
N ARG A 106 -12.03 8.90 -41.54
CA ARG A 106 -11.38 9.34 -42.79
C ARG A 106 -11.45 8.27 -43.87
N GLY A 107 -11.19 7.01 -43.53
CA GLY A 107 -11.30 5.88 -44.44
C GLY A 107 -12.71 5.77 -45.01
N ALA A 108 -13.72 5.76 -44.14
CA ALA A 108 -15.14 5.67 -44.54
C ALA A 108 -15.56 6.84 -45.47
N ARG A 109 -15.09 8.06 -45.22
CA ARG A 109 -15.35 9.21 -46.10
C ARG A 109 -14.67 9.06 -47.46
N ALA A 110 -13.41 8.62 -47.48
CA ALA A 110 -12.69 8.38 -48.71
C ALA A 110 -13.36 7.29 -49.57
N ASP A 111 -13.81 6.21 -48.94
CA ASP A 111 -14.54 5.12 -49.60
C ASP A 111 -15.89 5.60 -50.13
N HIS A 112 -16.64 6.37 -49.33
CA HIS A 112 -17.88 6.99 -49.76
C HIS A 112 -17.70 7.88 -51.00
N ASP A 113 -16.69 8.75 -50.99
CA ASP A 113 -16.42 9.66 -52.10
C ASP A 113 -15.98 8.91 -53.36
N ARG A 114 -15.19 7.84 -53.20
CA ARG A 114 -14.82 6.93 -54.28
C ARG A 114 -16.05 6.26 -54.90
N LEU A 115 -16.93 5.71 -54.07
CA LEU A 115 -18.17 5.06 -54.54
C LEU A 115 -19.08 6.06 -55.27
N LEU A 116 -19.23 7.28 -54.76
CA LEU A 116 -19.99 8.34 -55.45
C LEU A 116 -19.39 8.69 -56.82
N ALA A 117 -18.06 8.79 -56.91
CA ALA A 117 -17.39 9.04 -58.19
C ALA A 117 -17.65 7.89 -59.18
N GLU A 118 -17.61 6.63 -58.72
CA GLU A 118 -17.88 5.45 -59.52
C GLU A 118 -19.33 5.40 -60.01
N VAL A 119 -20.30 5.68 -59.13
CA VAL A 119 -21.72 5.79 -59.51
C VAL A 119 -21.95 6.89 -60.55
N ARG A 120 -21.32 8.06 -60.38
CA ARG A 120 -21.42 9.15 -61.37
C ARG A 120 -20.86 8.73 -62.72
N ARG A 121 -19.71 8.04 -62.75
CA ARG A 121 -19.09 7.50 -63.96
C ARG A 121 -19.98 6.47 -64.64
N MET A 122 -20.53 5.51 -63.89
CA MET A 122 -21.46 4.53 -64.46
C MET A 122 -22.69 5.21 -65.05
N ARG A 123 -23.25 6.22 -64.36
CA ARG A 123 -24.40 6.98 -64.88
C ARG A 123 -24.07 7.77 -66.14
N SER A 124 -22.88 8.34 -66.27
CA SER A 124 -22.47 9.04 -67.50
C SER A 124 -22.29 8.08 -68.67
N LEU A 125 -21.68 6.90 -68.42
CA LEU A 125 -21.54 5.85 -69.44
C LEU A 125 -22.90 5.34 -69.92
N LEU A 126 -23.83 5.08 -69.01
CA LEU A 126 -25.20 4.65 -69.36
C LEU A 126 -25.94 5.70 -70.19
N ARG A 127 -25.85 6.99 -69.82
CA ARG A 127 -26.46 8.07 -70.60
C ARG A 127 -25.86 8.18 -72.01
N ALA A 128 -24.55 8.07 -72.13
CA ALA A 128 -23.89 8.12 -73.43
C ALA A 128 -24.30 6.93 -74.31
N ALA A 129 -24.41 5.72 -73.73
CA ALA A 129 -24.89 4.54 -74.44
C ALA A 129 -26.35 4.67 -74.89
N LEU A 130 -27.22 5.23 -74.04
CA LEU A 130 -28.63 5.48 -74.40
C LEU A 130 -28.77 6.50 -75.53
N ALA A 131 -28.04 7.62 -75.48
CA ALA A 131 -28.05 8.62 -76.55
C ALA A 131 -27.58 8.03 -77.89
N ALA A 132 -26.55 7.18 -77.88
CA ALA A 132 -26.09 6.49 -79.08
C ALA A 132 -27.13 5.52 -79.68
N VAL A 133 -28.02 4.96 -78.86
CA VAL A 133 -29.12 4.10 -79.32
C VAL A 133 -30.31 4.92 -79.86
N GLU A 134 -30.57 6.11 -79.30
CA GLU A 134 -31.61 7.02 -79.79
C GLU A 134 -31.25 7.64 -81.15
N ASP A 135 -29.96 7.93 -81.41
CA ASP A 135 -29.47 8.40 -82.72
C ASP A 135 -29.52 7.31 -83.81
N ASP A 136 -29.55 6.02 -83.45
CA ASP A 136 -29.64 4.87 -84.36
C ASP A 136 -31.10 4.38 -84.57
N ALA A 137 -32.10 5.03 -83.97
CA ALA A 137 -33.50 4.70 -84.19
C ALA A 137 -33.93 5.14 -85.60
N PRO A 138 -34.37 4.23 -86.49
CA PRO A 138 -34.86 4.62 -87.81
C PRO A 138 -36.13 5.46 -87.62
N THR A 139 -36.14 6.67 -88.16
CA THR A 139 -37.36 7.47 -88.36
C THR A 139 -38.32 6.69 -89.26
N GLN A 140 -39.13 5.82 -88.66
CA GLN A 140 -40.37 5.36 -89.26
C GLN A 140 -41.36 6.53 -89.14
N ASP A 141 -41.34 7.40 -90.15
CA ASP A 141 -42.51 8.07 -90.74
C ASP A 141 -42.05 9.22 -91.64
N ALA A 142 -41.91 8.95 -92.94
CA ALA A 142 -42.26 9.87 -94.03
C ALA A 142 -42.01 9.18 -95.39
N GLU A 143 -42.96 8.39 -95.87
CA GLU A 143 -43.35 8.37 -97.29
C GLU A 143 -44.62 7.50 -97.44
N ALA A 144 -45.76 8.12 -97.13
CA ALA A 144 -47.03 7.77 -97.77
C ALA A 144 -47.19 8.72 -98.95
N ALA A 145 -46.94 8.22 -100.17
CA ALA A 145 -47.37 8.81 -101.44
C ALA A 145 -47.54 7.70 -102.48
#